data_AF-A0A559RBG3-F1
#
_entry.id   AF-A0A559RBG3-F1
#
_cell.length_a   1.000
_cell.length_b   1.000
_cell.length_c   1.000
_cell.angle_alpha   90.00
_cell.angle_beta   90.00
_cell.angle_gamma   90.00
#
_symmetry.space_group_name_H-M   'P 1'
#
loop_
_entity.id
_entity.type
_entity.pdbx_description
1 polymer ?
#
loop_
_entity_poly.entity_id
_entity_poly.type
_entity_poly.pdbx_seq_one_letter_code
_entity_poly.pdbx_strand_id
1 'polypeptide(L)'
;MKKIGTIILLLISINIFGQNLSECGIDNNPKLTQTESEFLTEYMNDEQRKNFDFTNKKVIFITGNSAQQLGTKSEYFDKIKEWNKNGNKIATWIVKLNENERKISGGYDVIITYWVKNLTKKERGKL
;
A
#
# COMPACT_ATOMS: atom_id res chain seq x y z
N MET A 1 -26.43 34.74 2.49
CA MET A 1 -25.14 34.40 3.15
C MET A 1 -25.01 32.92 3.55
N LYS A 2 -25.76 31.98 2.96
CA LYS A 2 -25.69 30.54 3.31
C LYS A 2 -24.78 29.69 2.40
N LYS A 3 -24.33 30.22 1.26
CA LYS A 3 -23.54 29.47 0.26
C LYS A 3 -22.02 29.52 0.50
N ILE A 4 -21.51 30.49 1.27
CA ILE A 4 -20.06 30.64 1.52
C ILE A 4 -19.56 29.57 2.51
N GLY A 5 -20.34 29.27 3.55
CA GLY A 5 -19.98 28.22 4.53
C GLY A 5 -19.91 26.81 3.92
N THR A 6 -20.76 26.52 2.91
CA THR A 6 -20.77 25.22 2.23
C THR A 6 -19.52 24.98 1.38
N ILE A 7 -18.96 26.05 0.78
CA ILE A 7 -17.73 25.96 -0.03
C ILE A 7 -16.50 25.70 0.86
N ILE A 8 -16.44 26.31 2.04
CA ILE A 8 -15.34 26.12 2.99
C ILE A 8 -15.31 24.68 3.52
N LEU A 9 -16.46 24.07 3.80
CA LEU A 9 -16.55 22.69 4.26
C LEU A 9 -16.09 21.68 3.19
N LEU A 10 -16.32 21.99 1.90
CA LEU A 10 -15.90 21.15 0.77
C LEU A 10 -14.39 21.18 0.50
N LEU A 11 -13.70 22.25 0.90
CA LEU A 11 -12.25 22.40 0.71
C LEU A 11 -11.44 21.67 1.80
N ILE A 12 -12.03 21.44 2.98
CA ILE A 12 -11.38 20.74 4.09
C ILE A 12 -11.26 19.24 3.80
N SER A 13 -12.25 18.63 3.13
CA SER A 13 -12.24 17.20 2.83
C SER A 13 -11.20 16.79 1.77
N ILE A 14 -10.77 17.70 0.89
CA ILE A 14 -9.80 17.41 -0.18
C ILE A 14 -8.36 17.27 0.37
N ASN A 15 -8.08 17.84 1.55
CA ASN A 15 -6.74 17.85 2.15
C ASN A 15 -6.41 16.61 2.99
N ILE A 16 -7.40 15.78 3.32
CA ILE A 16 -7.20 14.62 4.22
C ILE A 16 -6.31 13.55 3.55
N PHE A 17 -6.46 13.34 2.24
CA PHE A 17 -5.64 12.37 1.49
C PHE A 17 -4.16 12.78 1.38
N GLY A 18 -3.88 14.08 1.33
CA GLY A 18 -2.51 14.60 1.18
C GLY A 18 -1.68 14.50 2.47
N GLN A 19 -2.34 14.64 3.63
CA GLN A 19 -1.66 14.61 4.93
C GLN A 19 -1.18 13.20 5.27
N ASN A 20 -2.06 12.19 5.16
CA ASN A 20 -1.72 10.80 5.49
C ASN A 20 -0.61 10.22 4.61
N LEU A 21 -0.59 10.56 3.31
CA LEU A 21 0.45 10.07 2.40
C LEU A 21 1.84 10.65 2.70
N SER A 22 1.90 11.89 3.22
CA SER A 22 3.18 12.54 3.53
C SER A 22 3.94 11.86 4.69
N GLU A 23 3.20 11.21 5.59
CA GLU A 23 3.71 10.48 6.75
C GLU A 23 4.04 9.00 6.44
N CYS A 24 3.78 8.53 5.22
CA CYS A 24 4.02 7.14 4.84
C CYS A 24 5.44 6.93 4.29
N GLY A 25 6.05 5.79 4.61
CA GLY A 25 7.35 5.38 4.04
C GLY A 25 8.54 6.18 4.55
N ILE A 26 8.46 6.70 5.79
CA ILE A 26 9.57 7.44 6.43
C ILE A 26 10.78 6.52 6.69
N ASP A 27 10.54 5.23 6.91
CA ASP A 27 11.57 4.22 7.13
C ASP A 27 11.32 2.93 6.34
N ASN A 28 12.24 1.98 6.50
CA ASN A 28 12.16 0.64 5.92
C ASN A 28 11.84 -0.44 6.95
N ASN A 29 11.21 -0.07 8.08
CA ASN A 29 10.71 -1.05 9.02
C ASN A 29 9.59 -1.85 8.34
N PRO A 30 9.68 -3.20 8.28
CA PRO A 30 8.66 -4.00 7.61
C PRO A 30 7.29 -3.94 8.28
N LYS A 31 7.23 -3.58 9.57
CA LYS A 31 5.96 -3.38 10.28
C LYS A 31 5.36 -2.04 9.85
N LEU A 32 4.11 -2.07 9.41
CA LEU A 32 3.37 -0.86 9.08
C LEU A 32 3.10 -0.04 10.35
N THR A 33 3.23 1.27 10.23
CA THR A 33 2.67 2.22 11.19
C THR A 33 1.14 2.26 11.08
N GLN A 34 0.49 2.93 12.03
CA GLN A 34 -0.95 3.14 11.97
C GLN A 34 -1.33 3.95 10.72
N THR A 35 -0.66 5.08 10.48
CA THR A 35 -0.90 5.94 9.31
C THR A 35 -0.72 5.17 8.00
N GLU A 36 0.33 4.34 7.88
CA GLU A 36 0.54 3.51 6.69
C GLU A 36 -0.57 2.45 6.52
N SER A 37 -1.07 1.89 7.62
CA SER A 37 -2.14 0.88 7.60
C SER A 37 -3.48 1.47 7.15
N GLU A 38 -3.82 2.66 7.68
CA GLU A 38 -5.01 3.42 7.32
C GLU A 38 -4.94 3.86 5.85
N PHE A 39 -3.79 4.43 5.44
CA PHE A 39 -3.56 4.81 4.06
C PHE A 39 -3.74 3.62 3.11
N LEU A 40 -3.12 2.47 3.37
CA LEU A 40 -3.23 1.30 2.49
C LEU A 40 -4.65 0.73 2.43
N THR A 41 -5.40 0.86 3.53
CA THR A 41 -6.80 0.45 3.61
C THR A 41 -7.68 1.29 2.70
N GLU A 42 -7.46 2.60 2.65
CA GLU A 42 -8.19 3.51 1.76
C GLU A 42 -7.67 3.47 0.32
N TYR A 43 -6.35 3.30 0.16
CA TYR A 43 -5.68 3.30 -1.13
C TYR A 43 -6.05 2.08 -1.96
N MET A 44 -6.30 0.92 -1.37
CA MET A 44 -6.67 -0.30 -2.12
C MET A 44 -8.18 -0.52 -2.13
N ASN A 45 -8.74 -0.86 -3.30
CA ASN A 45 -10.13 -1.30 -3.36
C ASN A 45 -10.30 -2.72 -2.77
N ASP A 46 -11.54 -3.17 -2.60
CA ASP A 46 -11.84 -4.46 -1.97
C ASP A 46 -11.27 -5.66 -2.73
N GLU A 47 -11.15 -5.58 -4.06
CA GLU A 47 -10.56 -6.64 -4.88
C GLU A 47 -9.05 -6.73 -4.66
N GLN A 48 -8.36 -5.58 -4.62
CA GLN A 48 -6.93 -5.46 -4.38
C GLN A 48 -6.55 -5.90 -2.97
N ARG A 49 -7.36 -5.52 -1.97
CA ARG A 49 -7.12 -5.74 -0.54
C ARG A 49 -7.70 -7.06 -0.04
N LYS A 50 -8.68 -7.65 -0.71
CA LYS A 50 -9.35 -8.90 -0.30
C LYS A 50 -9.77 -8.88 1.18
N ASN A 51 -10.32 -7.75 1.64
CA ASN A 51 -10.71 -7.50 3.03
C ASN A 51 -9.60 -7.76 4.06
N PHE A 52 -8.33 -7.57 3.69
CA PHE A 52 -7.21 -7.67 4.63
C PHE A 52 -7.14 -6.44 5.53
N ASP A 53 -6.87 -6.71 6.81
CA ASP A 53 -6.56 -5.69 7.81
C ASP A 53 -5.05 -5.51 7.92
N PHE A 54 -4.58 -4.31 7.57
CA PHE A 54 -3.16 -3.94 7.61
C PHE A 54 -2.67 -3.58 9.01
N THR A 55 -3.56 -3.41 9.98
CA THR A 55 -3.22 -2.96 11.34
C THR A 55 -2.16 -3.87 11.97
N ASN A 56 -1.04 -3.28 12.38
CA ASN A 56 0.09 -3.97 13.02
C ASN A 56 0.74 -5.09 12.17
N LYS A 57 0.60 -5.08 10.85
CA LYS A 57 1.12 -6.15 9.98
C LYS A 57 2.54 -5.88 9.48
N LYS A 58 3.29 -6.96 9.27
CA LYS A 58 4.58 -6.95 8.56
C LYS A 58 4.39 -7.24 7.08
N VAL A 59 4.99 -6.41 6.22
CA VAL A 59 4.75 -6.42 4.78
C VAL A 59 6.04 -6.60 3.99
N ILE A 60 6.00 -7.51 3.01
CA ILE A 60 7.03 -7.63 1.97
C ILE A 60 6.56 -6.81 0.76
N PHE A 61 7.45 -5.99 0.21
CA PHE A 61 7.16 -5.20 -1.00
C PHE A 61 7.85 -5.84 -2.21
N ILE A 62 7.09 -6.10 -3.27
CA ILE A 62 7.59 -6.76 -4.48
C ILE A 62 7.18 -5.97 -5.71
N THR A 63 8.12 -5.80 -6.63
CA THR A 63 7.92 -5.04 -7.86
C THR A 63 8.57 -5.70 -9.08
N GLY A 64 8.52 -4.97 -10.19
CA GLY A 64 8.97 -5.41 -11.50
C GLY A 64 7.89 -6.23 -12.21
N ASN A 65 7.89 -6.19 -13.54
CA ASN A 65 6.87 -6.84 -14.37
C ASN A 65 6.63 -8.32 -14.02
N SER A 66 7.68 -9.03 -13.56
CA SER A 66 7.66 -10.47 -13.22
C SER A 66 7.70 -10.76 -11.71
N ALA A 67 7.45 -9.78 -10.85
CA ALA A 67 7.45 -9.92 -9.39
C ALA A 67 8.74 -10.55 -8.80
N GLN A 68 9.91 -10.23 -9.38
CA GLN A 68 11.20 -10.79 -8.96
C GLN A 68 12.10 -9.78 -8.23
N GLN A 69 11.61 -8.56 -8.06
CA GLN A 69 12.38 -7.51 -7.40
C GLN A 69 11.78 -7.23 -6.02
N LEU A 70 12.60 -7.32 -4.99
CA LEU A 70 12.24 -6.80 -3.69
C LEU A 70 12.31 -5.27 -3.76
N GLY A 71 11.22 -4.63 -3.35
CA GLY A 71 11.19 -3.21 -3.07
C GLY A 71 11.31 -2.97 -1.57
N THR A 72 11.66 -1.75 -1.22
CA THR A 72 11.57 -1.27 0.16
C THR A 72 10.26 -0.56 0.42
N LYS A 73 9.92 -0.38 1.70
CA LYS A 73 8.68 0.32 2.11
C LYS A 73 8.73 1.78 1.68
N SER A 74 9.85 2.46 1.92
CA SER A 74 10.05 3.86 1.54
C SER A 74 9.92 4.05 0.03
N GLU A 75 10.59 3.22 -0.77
CA GLU A 75 10.50 3.29 -2.24
C GLU A 75 9.07 3.15 -2.74
N TYR A 76 8.31 2.19 -2.20
CA TYR A 76 6.93 1.98 -2.60
C TYR A 76 6.07 3.24 -2.35
N PHE A 77 6.16 3.82 -1.15
CA PHE A 77 5.40 5.03 -0.82
C PHE A 77 5.89 6.26 -1.59
N ASP A 78 7.19 6.39 -1.85
CA ASP A 78 7.73 7.48 -2.66
C ASP A 78 7.23 7.41 -4.10
N LYS A 79 7.10 6.20 -4.66
CA LYS A 79 6.46 6.02 -5.97
C LYS A 79 4.98 6.39 -5.96
N ILE A 80 4.25 6.06 -4.90
CA ILE A 80 2.85 6.53 -4.75
C ILE A 80 2.80 8.06 -4.73
N LYS A 81 3.66 8.72 -3.93
CA LYS A 81 3.75 10.19 -3.86
C LYS A 81 4.05 10.79 -5.23
N GLU A 82 5.00 10.24 -5.97
CA GLU A 82 5.37 10.67 -7.32
C GLU A 82 4.20 10.57 -8.30
N TRP A 83 3.50 9.44 -8.33
CA TRP A 83 2.38 9.21 -9.24
C TRP A 83 1.14 10.02 -8.88
N ASN A 84 0.88 10.20 -7.59
CA ASN A 84 -0.25 10.97 -7.08
C ASN A 84 -0.16 12.45 -7.47
N LYS A 85 1.05 13.02 -7.63
CA LYS A 85 1.24 14.40 -8.15
C LYS A 85 0.61 14.60 -9.54
N ASN A 86 0.53 13.52 -10.32
CA ASN A 86 -0.05 13.52 -11.66
C ASN A 86 -1.51 13.00 -11.66
N GLY A 87 -2.14 12.85 -10.49
CA GLY A 87 -3.48 12.29 -10.34
C GLY A 87 -3.56 10.79 -10.68
N ASN A 88 -2.43 10.11 -10.76
CA ASN A 88 -2.35 8.70 -11.12
C ASN A 88 -2.19 7.80 -9.90
N LYS A 89 -2.56 6.54 -10.07
CA LYS A 89 -2.49 5.50 -9.04
C LYS A 89 -1.63 4.34 -9.51
N ILE A 90 -0.77 3.84 -8.63
CA ILE A 90 0.00 2.62 -8.89
C ILE A 90 -0.91 1.40 -8.76
N ALA A 91 -0.86 0.53 -9.77
CA ALA A 91 -1.49 -0.77 -9.72
C ALA A 91 -0.80 -1.65 -8.66
N THR A 92 -1.52 -1.89 -7.56
CA THR A 92 -1.06 -2.66 -6.40
C THR A 92 -2.04 -3.79 -6.08
N TRP A 93 -1.52 -4.93 -5.63
CA TRP A 93 -2.30 -6.09 -5.18
C TRP A 93 -1.67 -6.75 -3.96
N ILE A 94 -2.50 -7.35 -3.11
CA ILE A 94 -2.00 -8.14 -1.97
C ILE A 94 -1.96 -9.64 -2.24
N VAL A 95 -1.04 -10.29 -1.52
CA VAL A 95 -0.94 -11.73 -1.43
C VAL A 95 -0.79 -12.10 0.05
N LYS A 96 -1.87 -12.64 0.64
CA LYS A 96 -1.85 -13.09 2.04
C LYS A 96 -0.91 -14.29 2.18
N LEU A 97 -0.09 -14.26 3.23
CA LEU A 97 0.75 -15.39 3.60
C LEU A 97 -0.05 -16.31 4.54
N ASN A 98 -0.01 -17.61 4.28
CA ASN A 98 -0.55 -18.59 5.21
C ASN A 98 0.40 -18.77 6.40
N GLU A 99 -0.01 -19.58 7.38
CA GLU A 99 0.76 -19.76 8.61
C GLU A 99 2.18 -20.30 8.36
N ASN A 100 2.35 -21.23 7.41
CA ASN A 100 3.65 -21.80 7.07
C ASN A 100 4.55 -20.76 6.39
N GLU A 101 4.01 -20.03 5.40
CA GLU A 101 4.74 -18.96 4.72
C GLU A 101 5.14 -17.83 5.68
N ARG A 102 4.26 -17.47 6.62
CA ARG A 102 4.57 -16.50 7.67
C ARG A 102 5.72 -16.97 8.55
N LYS A 103 5.77 -18.25 8.93
CA LYS A 103 6.89 -18.81 9.72
C LYS A 103 8.19 -18.77 8.92
N ILE A 104 8.18 -19.22 7.67
CA ILE A 104 9.37 -19.30 6.81
C ILE A 104 9.93 -17.90 6.49
N SER A 105 9.06 -16.92 6.29
CA SER A 105 9.46 -15.53 5.98
C SER A 105 9.99 -14.75 7.20
N GLY A 106 10.01 -15.31 8.41
CA GLY A 106 10.42 -14.57 9.62
C GLY A 106 9.31 -13.72 10.22
N GLY A 107 8.05 -14.10 9.99
CA GLY A 107 6.88 -13.51 10.61
C GLY A 107 6.17 -12.45 9.76
N TYR A 108 6.33 -12.45 8.44
CA TYR A 108 5.60 -11.53 7.56
C TYR A 108 4.17 -12.01 7.32
N ASP A 109 3.23 -11.07 7.27
CA ASP A 109 1.79 -11.39 7.17
C ASP A 109 1.28 -11.33 5.73
N VAL A 110 1.85 -10.45 4.90
CA VAL A 110 1.36 -10.17 3.56
C VAL A 110 2.46 -9.67 2.64
N ILE A 111 2.30 -9.94 1.35
CA ILE A 111 3.09 -9.32 0.28
C ILE A 111 2.23 -8.26 -0.41
N ILE A 112 2.79 -7.07 -0.58
CA ILE A 112 2.26 -6.04 -1.47
C ILE A 112 3.06 -6.09 -2.77
N THR A 113 2.36 -6.35 -3.87
CA THR A 113 2.93 -6.31 -5.22
C THR A 113 2.56 -5.01 -5.92
N TYR A 114 3.49 -4.38 -6.64
CA TYR A 114 3.23 -3.15 -7.40
C TYR A 114 3.97 -3.12 -8.73
N TRP A 115 3.30 -2.65 -9.78
CA TRP A 115 3.77 -2.74 -11.19
C TRP A 115 4.10 -4.17 -11.65
N VAL A 116 3.40 -5.14 -11.07
CA VAL A 116 3.44 -6.55 -11.47
C VAL A 116 2.27 -6.81 -12.42
N LYS A 117 2.52 -7.41 -13.59
CA LYS A 117 1.45 -7.71 -14.57
C LYS A 117 0.65 -8.94 -14.20
N ASN A 118 1.31 -10.00 -13.74
CA ASN A 118 0.69 -11.25 -13.31
C ASN A 118 1.57 -11.86 -12.21
N LEU A 119 0.96 -12.33 -11.11
CA LEU A 119 1.64 -13.19 -10.14
C LEU A 119 1.11 -14.61 -10.27
N THR A 120 1.79 -15.43 -11.06
CA THR A 120 1.47 -16.84 -11.24
C THR A 120 1.91 -17.68 -10.03
N LYS A 121 1.35 -18.89 -9.87
CA LYS A 121 1.80 -19.85 -8.84
C LYS A 121 3.30 -20.13 -8.93
N LYS A 122 3.84 -20.17 -10.16
CA LYS A 122 5.28 -20.38 -10.42
C LYS A 122 6.12 -19.23 -9.88
N GLU A 123 5.68 -17.99 -10.05
CA GLU A 123 6.39 -16.81 -9.53
C GLU A 123 6.30 -16.74 -8.02
N ARG A 124 5.13 -17.05 -7.42
CA ARG A 124 4.98 -17.15 -5.97
C ARG A 124 5.96 -18.15 -5.35
N GLY A 125 6.18 -19.30 -5.97
CA GLY A 125 7.10 -20.32 -5.46
C GLY A 125 8.59 -19.92 -5.48
N LYS A 126 8.94 -18.76 -6.07
CA LYS A 126 10.30 -18.22 -6.09
C LYS A 126 10.52 -17.09 -5.07
N LEU A 127 9.44 -16.64 -4.42
CA LEU A 127 9.46 -15.62 -3.36
C LEU A 127 9.78 -16.27 -2.02
#